data_AF-A0A382INN8-F1
#
_entry.id   AF-A0A382INN8-F1
#
_cell.length_a   1.000
_cell.length_b   1.000
_cell.length_c   1.000
_cell.angle_alpha   90.00
_cell.angle_beta   90.00
_cell.angle_gamma   90.00
#
_symmetry.space_group_name_H-M   'P 1'
#
loop_
_entity.id
_entity.type
_entity.pdbx_description
1 polymer ?
#
loop_
_entity_poly.entity_id
_entity_poly.type
_entity_poly.pdbx_seq_one_letter_code
_entity_poly.pdbx_strand_id
1 'polypeptide(L)'
;TISVSDGQLSSSISFDLTVTKPIFFISIGIDSMDAYRNMDVELSGCFMAQSDTECSEDDELLTIAENGLFAFESGLETGAAYALKVDRDPGRQECALDIEEGVVGASDKTINVTCEADASAPLFAVDKMHKIRVSMDVDEWHRFVLDTERARYSTGDANGDISEWTSWSHSEIYRQVDFEYLDADGTVIEKFEKVGFKMKGNTSRQWPEYWYEEGDDNWTAKPKRFSFGIKFDEEFDEDEGVYACIDATGEPAAVDGAPCYSRVGIDHAEVPENDKREFMDVDKLSFRFNRDDPSYQRELLAHDILNSIGIPASRVAHANVEFHISGDGNFYGKSLPQTYNMGVYQMVEQIDKPFL
;
A
#
# COMPACT_ATOMS: atom_id res chain seq x y z
N THR A 1 -33.45 -53.30 25.98
CA THR A 1 -34.58 -54.14 26.43
C THR A 1 -34.40 -54.52 27.87
N ILE A 2 -35.39 -54.24 28.72
CA ILE A 2 -35.42 -54.71 30.11
C ILE A 2 -36.37 -55.89 30.18
N SER A 3 -35.94 -56.98 30.81
CA SER A 3 -36.75 -58.18 31.00
C SER A 3 -36.90 -58.48 32.47
N VAL A 4 -38.14 -58.69 32.91
CA VAL A 4 -38.49 -59.03 34.29
C VAL A 4 -39.19 -60.39 34.27
N SER A 5 -38.75 -61.30 35.13
CA SER A 5 -39.26 -62.67 35.23
C SER A 5 -39.45 -63.05 36.68
N ASP A 6 -40.55 -63.74 36.99
CA ASP A 6 -40.83 -64.30 38.31
C ASP A 6 -40.52 -65.81 38.41
N GLY A 7 -39.90 -66.38 37.38
CA GLY A 7 -39.57 -67.81 37.30
C GLY A 7 -40.64 -68.70 36.68
N GLN A 8 -41.85 -68.18 36.40
CA GLN A 8 -42.87 -68.88 35.59
C GLN A 8 -43.34 -68.07 34.37
N LEU A 9 -43.37 -66.75 34.47
CA LEU A 9 -43.71 -65.84 33.38
C LEU A 9 -42.59 -64.81 33.20
N SER A 10 -42.22 -64.54 31.95
CA SER A 10 -41.30 -63.47 31.59
C SER A 10 -42.00 -62.45 30.73
N SER A 11 -41.82 -61.16 31.05
CA SER A 11 -42.24 -60.06 30.21
C SER A 11 -41.04 -59.18 29.89
N SER A 12 -40.95 -58.74 28.63
CA SER A 12 -39.87 -57.88 28.15
C SER A 12 -40.46 -56.64 27.52
N ILE A 13 -39.90 -55.49 27.87
CA ILE A 13 -40.14 -54.24 27.16
C ILE A 13 -38.87 -53.82 26.44
N SER A 14 -39.00 -53.60 25.14
CA SER A 14 -37.98 -52.94 24.33
C SER A 14 -38.32 -51.47 24.28
N PHE A 15 -37.31 -50.65 24.53
CA PHE A 15 -37.34 -49.22 24.28
C PHE A 15 -36.02 -48.87 23.60
N ASP A 16 -36.06 -47.82 22.80
CA ASP A 16 -34.89 -47.22 22.20
C ASP A 16 -34.45 -46.05 23.09
N LEU A 17 -33.16 -46.05 23.44
CA LEU A 17 -32.52 -44.94 24.14
C LEU A 17 -31.62 -44.22 23.13
N THR A 18 -32.01 -43.03 22.72
CA THR A 18 -31.16 -42.16 21.90
C THR A 18 -30.48 -41.17 22.83
N VAL A 19 -29.14 -41.20 22.88
CA VAL A 19 -28.35 -40.16 23.56
C VAL A 19 -28.12 -39.05 22.55
N THR A 20 -28.89 -37.95 22.65
CA THR A 20 -28.58 -36.72 21.94
C THR A 20 -27.38 -36.07 22.62
N LYS A 21 -26.24 -35.97 21.94
CA LYS A 21 -25.12 -35.19 22.49
C LYS A 21 -25.52 -33.72 22.50
N PRO A 22 -25.21 -32.97 23.57
CA PRO A 22 -25.44 -31.53 23.57
C PRO A 22 -24.58 -30.88 22.47
N ILE A 23 -25.18 -29.98 21.71
CA ILE A 23 -24.49 -29.08 20.80
C ILE A 23 -24.16 -27.78 21.54
N PHE A 24 -23.00 -27.21 21.23
CA PHE A 24 -22.53 -25.95 21.78
C PHE A 24 -22.10 -25.02 20.67
N PHE A 25 -22.20 -23.72 20.93
CA PHE A 25 -21.91 -22.69 19.95
C PHE A 25 -20.60 -21.99 20.28
N ILE A 26 -19.94 -21.55 19.22
CA ILE A 26 -18.79 -20.65 19.32
C ILE A 26 -19.29 -19.24 19.03
N SER A 27 -18.80 -18.28 19.81
CA SER A 27 -19.07 -16.87 19.59
C SER A 27 -17.76 -16.08 19.56
N ILE A 28 -17.73 -15.07 18.71
CA ILE A 28 -16.63 -14.11 18.59
C ILE A 28 -17.00 -12.86 19.38
N GLY A 29 -16.15 -12.52 20.35
CA GLY A 29 -16.21 -11.25 21.08
C GLY A 29 -15.17 -10.28 20.52
N ILE A 30 -15.57 -9.05 20.23
CA ILE A 30 -14.66 -8.03 19.69
C ILE A 30 -15.04 -6.64 20.20
N ASP A 31 -14.04 -5.87 20.65
CA ASP A 31 -14.20 -4.51 21.17
C ASP A 31 -13.20 -3.49 20.62
N SER A 32 -12.30 -3.92 19.72
CA SER A 32 -11.16 -3.15 19.20
C SER A 32 -11.25 -2.87 17.69
N MET A 33 -12.34 -3.24 17.02
CA MET A 33 -12.55 -2.88 15.61
C MET A 33 -12.89 -1.39 15.49
N ASP A 34 -12.31 -0.74 14.48
CA ASP A 34 -12.61 0.64 14.16
C ASP A 34 -14.07 0.80 13.70
N ALA A 35 -14.63 1.98 13.98
CA ALA A 35 -15.99 2.30 13.54
C ALA A 35 -16.09 2.24 12.01
N TYR A 36 -17.23 1.75 11.52
CA TYR A 36 -17.53 1.64 10.08
C TYR A 36 -16.59 0.69 9.31
N ARG A 37 -15.98 -0.27 10.02
CA ARG A 37 -15.26 -1.39 9.43
C ARG A 37 -16.03 -2.69 9.62
N ASN A 38 -15.69 -3.67 8.80
CA ASN A 38 -16.22 -5.02 8.91
C ASN A 38 -15.11 -6.04 8.70
N MET A 39 -15.25 -7.18 9.35
CA MET A 39 -14.33 -8.31 9.23
C MET A 39 -15.11 -9.59 9.02
N ASP A 40 -14.44 -10.61 8.51
CA ASP A 40 -15.00 -11.94 8.36
C ASP A 40 -14.14 -12.95 9.15
N VAL A 41 -14.78 -13.76 9.99
CA VAL A 41 -14.14 -14.86 10.71
C VAL A 41 -14.72 -16.17 10.19
N GLU A 42 -13.86 -17.12 9.83
CA GLU A 42 -14.26 -18.43 9.37
C GLU A 42 -14.06 -19.47 10.49
N LEU A 43 -15.07 -20.30 10.70
CA LEU A 43 -15.04 -21.46 11.58
C LEU A 43 -15.10 -22.72 10.72
N SER A 44 -14.09 -23.58 10.84
CA SER A 44 -14.07 -24.91 10.27
C SER A 44 -14.35 -25.95 11.35
N GLY A 45 -15.21 -26.92 11.06
CA GLY A 45 -15.44 -28.04 11.96
C GLY A 45 -16.59 -28.95 11.52
N CYS A 46 -16.87 -29.95 12.37
CA CYS A 46 -17.94 -30.91 12.12
C CYS A 46 -19.27 -30.42 12.71
N PHE A 47 -20.05 -29.71 11.89
CA PHE A 47 -21.29 -29.05 12.29
C PHE A 47 -22.48 -30.02 12.36
N MET A 48 -23.41 -29.76 13.30
CA MET A 48 -24.69 -30.46 13.42
C MET A 48 -25.83 -29.62 13.97
N ALA A 49 -27.04 -29.92 13.50
CA ALA A 49 -28.28 -29.55 14.18
C ALA A 49 -28.71 -30.62 15.20
N GLN A 50 -29.58 -30.24 16.15
CA GLN A 50 -30.07 -31.16 17.21
C GLN A 50 -30.78 -32.42 16.69
N SER A 51 -31.27 -32.40 15.45
CA SER A 51 -31.96 -33.53 14.80
C SER A 51 -31.02 -34.49 14.07
N ASP A 52 -29.76 -34.12 13.90
CA ASP A 52 -28.84 -34.84 13.02
C ASP A 52 -28.22 -36.04 13.73
N THR A 53 -27.97 -37.09 12.96
CA THR A 53 -27.33 -38.32 13.46
C THR A 53 -25.83 -38.35 13.21
N GLU A 54 -25.35 -37.56 12.25
CA GLU A 54 -23.94 -37.46 11.84
C GLU A 54 -23.62 -36.01 11.50
N CYS A 55 -22.37 -35.61 11.80
CA CYS A 55 -21.89 -34.27 11.55
C CYS A 55 -21.31 -34.13 10.13
N SER A 56 -21.36 -32.92 9.60
CA SER A 56 -20.76 -32.58 8.30
C SER A 56 -19.57 -31.66 8.52
N GLU A 57 -18.42 -32.03 7.96
CA GLU A 57 -17.26 -31.13 7.87
C GLU A 57 -17.57 -30.03 6.85
N ASP A 58 -17.55 -28.78 7.29
CA ASP A 58 -17.79 -27.60 6.46
C ASP A 58 -17.07 -26.38 7.06
N ASP A 59 -17.14 -25.26 6.34
CA ASP A 59 -16.65 -23.96 6.79
C ASP A 59 -17.84 -22.98 6.90
N GLU A 60 -17.95 -22.30 8.05
CA GLU A 60 -18.97 -21.27 8.29
C GLU A 60 -18.32 -19.89 8.40
N LEU A 61 -18.80 -18.93 7.60
CA LEU A 61 -18.31 -17.56 7.59
C LEU A 61 -19.22 -16.64 8.42
N LEU A 62 -18.63 -15.90 9.35
CA LEU A 62 -19.30 -14.90 10.19
C LEU A 62 -18.80 -13.49 9.84
N THR A 63 -19.67 -12.68 9.23
CA THR A 63 -19.40 -11.26 8.98
C THR A 63 -19.77 -10.41 10.19
N ILE A 64 -18.80 -9.67 10.70
CA ILE A 64 -18.95 -8.76 11.85
C ILE A 64 -18.80 -7.32 11.36
N ALA A 65 -19.79 -6.48 11.66
CA ALA A 65 -19.86 -5.09 11.18
C ALA A 65 -19.80 -4.02 12.30
N GLU A 66 -19.74 -4.45 13.56
CA GLU A 66 -19.59 -3.58 14.73
C GLU A 66 -18.98 -4.36 15.91
N ASN A 67 -18.48 -3.65 16.91
CA ASN A 67 -17.99 -4.26 18.14
C ASN A 67 -19.14 -4.90 18.93
N GLY A 68 -18.93 -6.10 19.49
CA GLY A 68 -19.96 -6.86 20.18
C GLY A 68 -19.64 -8.34 20.33
N LEU A 69 -20.69 -9.13 20.55
CA LEU A 69 -20.63 -10.59 20.66
C LEU A 69 -21.50 -11.21 19.56
N PHE A 70 -20.89 -12.06 18.73
CA PHE A 70 -21.52 -12.65 17.56
C PHE A 70 -21.36 -14.17 17.58
N ALA A 71 -22.44 -14.93 17.43
CA ALA A 71 -22.40 -16.39 17.45
C ALA A 71 -22.46 -16.94 16.02
N PHE A 72 -21.74 -18.04 15.77
CA PHE A 72 -21.98 -18.88 14.59
C PHE A 72 -23.36 -19.54 14.70
N GLU A 73 -24.02 -19.75 13.57
CA GLU A 73 -25.33 -20.39 13.49
C GLU A 73 -25.26 -21.90 13.72
N SER A 74 -24.16 -22.54 13.30
CA SER A 74 -23.98 -23.98 13.45
C SER A 74 -23.41 -24.38 14.81
N GLY A 75 -23.98 -25.45 15.37
CA GLY A 75 -23.52 -26.04 16.61
C GLY A 75 -22.48 -27.14 16.38
N LEU A 76 -21.64 -27.35 17.39
CA LEU A 76 -20.62 -28.40 17.43
C LEU A 76 -20.88 -29.32 18.64
N GLU A 77 -20.65 -30.62 18.49
CA GLU A 77 -20.78 -31.56 19.61
C GLU A 77 -19.64 -31.41 20.63
N THR A 78 -19.87 -31.78 21.89
CA THR A 78 -18.77 -32.00 22.84
C THR A 78 -17.71 -32.94 22.27
N GLY A 79 -16.45 -32.51 22.33
CA GLY A 79 -15.31 -33.28 21.84
C GLY A 79 -15.01 -33.08 20.35
N ALA A 80 -15.85 -32.36 19.61
CA ALA A 80 -15.55 -31.98 18.23
C ALA A 80 -14.38 -30.99 18.21
N ALA A 81 -13.45 -31.19 17.27
CA ALA A 81 -12.39 -30.23 16.99
C ALA A 81 -12.97 -29.08 16.16
N TYR A 82 -12.38 -27.90 16.32
CA TYR A 82 -12.68 -26.74 15.49
C TYR A 82 -11.40 -25.97 15.19
N ALA A 83 -11.40 -25.27 14.06
CA ALA A 83 -10.38 -24.31 13.68
C ALA A 83 -11.07 -22.98 13.32
N LEU A 84 -10.42 -21.87 13.66
CA LEU A 84 -10.85 -20.52 13.40
C LEU A 84 -9.71 -19.79 12.71
N LYS A 85 -10.07 -18.94 11.76
CA LYS A 85 -9.15 -17.99 11.16
C LYS A 85 -9.87 -16.67 10.92
N VAL A 86 -9.13 -15.58 10.95
CA VAL A 86 -9.61 -14.34 10.36
C VAL A 86 -9.52 -14.52 8.84
N ASP A 87 -10.67 -14.55 8.16
CA ASP A 87 -10.73 -14.72 6.70
C ASP A 87 -10.49 -13.38 5.98
N ARG A 88 -11.04 -12.30 6.55
CA ARG A 88 -10.76 -10.93 6.12
C ARG A 88 -10.65 -10.00 7.32
N ASP A 89 -9.52 -9.34 7.47
CA ASP A 89 -9.35 -8.27 8.43
C ASP A 89 -10.23 -7.05 8.13
N PRO A 90 -10.60 -6.25 9.15
CA PRO A 90 -11.14 -4.92 8.93
C PRO A 90 -10.10 -4.06 8.23
N GLY A 91 -10.53 -3.28 7.23
CA GLY A 91 -9.61 -2.44 6.46
C GLY A 91 -8.76 -1.52 7.35
N ARG A 92 -7.43 -1.61 7.18
CA ARG A 92 -6.37 -0.91 7.95
C ARG A 92 -6.15 -1.38 9.38
N GLN A 93 -6.63 -2.57 9.70
CA GLN A 93 -6.35 -3.25 10.95
C GLN A 93 -5.85 -4.66 10.67
N GLU A 94 -5.09 -5.20 11.61
CA GLU A 94 -4.76 -6.62 11.67
C GLU A 94 -5.36 -7.20 12.95
N CYS A 95 -6.08 -8.30 12.83
CA CYS A 95 -6.78 -8.93 13.93
C CYS A 95 -6.18 -10.29 14.27
N ALA A 96 -6.02 -10.54 15.57
CA ALA A 96 -5.57 -11.82 16.11
C ALA A 96 -6.66 -12.44 16.98
N LEU A 97 -6.89 -13.74 16.79
CA LEU A 97 -7.75 -14.56 17.63
C LEU A 97 -6.97 -15.01 18.88
N ASP A 98 -7.59 -14.94 20.06
CA ASP A 98 -7.00 -15.50 21.29
C ASP A 98 -6.78 -17.02 21.18
N ILE A 99 -7.64 -17.69 20.40
CA ILE A 99 -7.63 -19.14 20.19
C ILE A 99 -8.06 -19.43 18.74
N GLU A 100 -7.15 -19.99 17.96
CA GLU A 100 -7.39 -20.36 16.56
C GLU A 100 -7.80 -21.83 16.40
N GLU A 101 -7.51 -22.69 17.36
CA GLU A 101 -7.90 -24.10 17.28
C GLU A 101 -8.26 -24.66 18.66
N GLY A 102 -9.11 -25.69 18.68
CA GLY A 102 -9.44 -26.32 19.94
C GLY A 102 -10.46 -27.44 19.82
N VAL A 103 -10.97 -27.83 20.98
CA VAL A 103 -12.00 -28.86 21.11
C VAL A 103 -13.15 -28.29 21.93
N VAL A 104 -14.37 -28.58 21.49
CA VAL A 104 -15.60 -28.11 22.15
C VAL A 104 -15.82 -28.82 23.47
N GLY A 105 -16.12 -28.04 24.50
CA GLY A 105 -16.35 -28.53 25.86
C GLY A 105 -17.81 -28.92 26.14
N ALA A 106 -18.24 -28.68 27.38
CA ALA A 106 -19.61 -28.91 27.85
C ALA A 106 -20.40 -27.60 28.04
N SER A 107 -19.96 -26.52 27.39
CA SER A 107 -20.61 -25.20 27.38
C SER A 107 -20.25 -24.46 26.10
N ASP A 108 -21.05 -23.46 25.75
CA ASP A 108 -20.73 -22.49 24.70
C ASP A 108 -19.39 -21.82 24.99
N LYS A 109 -18.68 -21.43 23.94
CA LYS A 109 -17.35 -20.84 24.01
C LYS A 109 -17.32 -19.48 23.36
N THR A 110 -16.83 -18.49 24.08
CA THR A 110 -16.51 -17.17 23.52
C THR A 110 -15.02 -17.09 23.26
N ILE A 111 -14.65 -16.65 22.07
CA ILE A 111 -13.28 -16.42 21.64
C ILE A 111 -13.16 -14.94 21.34
N ASN A 112 -12.19 -14.27 21.95
CA ASN A 112 -12.00 -12.85 21.68
C ASN A 112 -11.11 -12.66 20.48
N VAL A 113 -11.37 -11.58 19.76
CA VAL A 113 -10.54 -11.04 18.70
C VAL A 113 -10.03 -9.68 19.15
N THR A 114 -8.73 -9.47 18.97
CA THR A 114 -8.10 -8.16 19.17
C THR A 114 -7.61 -7.64 17.83
N CYS A 115 -8.03 -6.44 17.46
CA CYS A 115 -7.60 -5.77 16.24
C CYS A 115 -6.74 -4.56 16.57
N GLU A 116 -5.61 -4.43 15.90
CA GLU A 116 -4.69 -3.30 16.01
C GLU A 116 -4.56 -2.60 14.66
N ALA A 117 -4.13 -1.34 14.65
CA ALA A 117 -3.89 -0.62 13.40
C ALA A 117 -2.74 -1.27 12.62
N ASP A 118 -2.86 -1.30 11.30
CA ASP A 118 -1.83 -1.82 10.39
C ASP A 118 -0.47 -1.11 10.55
N ALA A 119 0.61 -1.73 10.05
CA ALA A 119 1.94 -1.14 10.20
C ALA A 119 2.07 0.20 9.49
N SER A 120 1.25 0.48 8.48
CA SER A 120 1.25 1.74 7.72
C SER A 120 0.56 2.91 8.43
N ALA A 121 -0.26 2.68 9.48
CA ALA A 121 -0.98 3.73 10.20
C ALA A 121 -0.09 4.91 10.66
N PRO A 122 1.12 4.70 11.21
CA PRO A 122 2.00 5.79 11.61
C PRO A 122 2.51 6.65 10.44
N LEU A 123 2.47 6.17 9.19
CA LEU A 123 2.83 6.96 7.99
C LEU A 123 1.78 8.02 7.66
N PHE A 124 0.56 7.85 8.15
CA PHE A 124 -0.55 8.73 7.81
C PHE A 124 -1.07 9.54 9.00
N ALA A 125 -0.25 9.66 10.04
CA ALA A 125 -0.52 10.48 11.20
C ALA A 125 -0.59 11.97 10.79
N VAL A 126 -1.77 12.58 10.89
CA VAL A 126 -2.02 13.97 10.47
C VAL A 126 -1.33 15.03 11.34
N ASP A 127 -0.88 14.64 12.54
CA ASP A 127 -0.13 15.47 13.48
C ASP A 127 1.39 15.37 13.31
N LYS A 128 1.86 14.60 12.32
CA LYS A 128 3.28 14.40 12.02
C LYS A 128 3.65 14.98 10.65
N MET A 129 4.71 15.79 10.64
CA MET A 129 5.39 16.18 9.40
C MET A 129 6.49 15.17 9.12
N HIS A 130 6.24 14.26 8.16
CA HIS A 130 7.21 13.27 7.72
C HIS A 130 8.39 13.94 7.03
N LYS A 131 9.57 13.33 7.05
CA LYS A 131 10.74 13.80 6.30
C LYS A 131 11.25 12.71 5.38
N ILE A 132 11.35 13.02 4.10
CA ILE A 132 11.71 12.08 3.04
C ILE A 132 12.89 12.65 2.28
N ARG A 133 13.92 11.86 2.07
CA ARG A 133 14.98 12.18 1.12
C ARG A 133 14.92 11.20 -0.04
N VAL A 134 14.88 11.75 -1.25
CA VAL A 134 15.02 11.00 -2.49
C VAL A 134 16.40 11.29 -3.05
N SER A 135 17.24 10.27 -3.16
CA SER A 135 18.61 10.40 -3.62
C SER A 135 18.78 9.79 -4.99
N MET A 136 19.48 10.47 -5.90
CA MET A 136 19.79 9.95 -7.23
C MET A 136 21.13 10.50 -7.74
N ASP A 137 21.78 9.74 -8.62
CA ASP A 137 23.00 10.21 -9.28
C ASP A 137 22.68 11.33 -10.29
N VAL A 138 23.64 12.22 -10.52
CA VAL A 138 23.52 13.34 -11.47
C VAL A 138 23.19 12.87 -12.88
N ASP A 139 23.73 11.73 -13.32
CA ASP A 139 23.44 11.16 -14.62
C ASP A 139 21.97 10.70 -14.70
N GLU A 140 21.45 10.14 -13.61
CA GLU A 140 20.04 9.73 -13.51
C GLU A 140 19.09 10.93 -13.52
N TRP A 141 19.46 12.02 -12.85
CA TRP A 141 18.73 13.28 -12.96
C TRP A 141 18.69 13.78 -14.41
N HIS A 142 19.82 13.76 -15.12
CA HIS A 142 19.86 14.16 -16.53
C HIS A 142 18.99 13.29 -17.43
N ARG A 143 18.91 11.98 -17.16
CA ARG A 143 18.00 11.06 -17.85
C ARG A 143 16.55 11.37 -17.56
N PHE A 144 16.20 11.65 -16.31
CA PHE A 144 14.85 12.08 -15.93
C PHE A 144 14.41 13.36 -16.65
N VAL A 145 15.32 14.34 -16.79
CA VAL A 145 15.04 15.56 -17.55
C VAL A 145 14.93 15.28 -19.06
N LEU A 146 15.78 14.41 -19.61
CA LEU A 146 15.73 14.03 -21.02
C LEU A 146 14.44 13.27 -21.37
N ASP A 147 14.03 12.34 -20.52
CA ASP A 147 12.75 11.66 -20.61
C ASP A 147 11.60 12.67 -20.59
N THR A 148 11.71 13.69 -19.75
CA THR A 148 10.74 14.77 -19.69
C THR A 148 10.61 15.54 -21.00
N GLU A 149 11.74 15.88 -21.61
CA GLU A 149 11.77 16.54 -22.92
C GLU A 149 11.05 15.72 -24.00
N ARG A 150 11.33 14.41 -24.02
CA ARG A 150 10.80 13.50 -25.04
C ARG A 150 9.32 13.20 -24.89
N ALA A 151 8.87 13.03 -23.66
CA ALA A 151 7.47 12.84 -23.33
C ALA A 151 6.63 14.12 -23.54
N ARG A 152 7.25 15.26 -23.88
CA ARG A 152 6.60 16.55 -24.12
C ARG A 152 5.63 16.93 -22.99
N TYR A 153 6.13 16.98 -21.75
CA TYR A 153 5.40 17.51 -20.60
C TYR A 153 5.14 19.04 -20.65
N SER A 154 5.25 19.65 -21.83
CA SER A 154 5.12 21.09 -22.08
C SER A 154 3.68 21.60 -22.10
N THR A 155 2.69 20.83 -21.67
CA THR A 155 1.29 21.28 -21.56
C THR A 155 1.07 22.11 -20.30
N GLY A 156 1.63 23.32 -20.35
CA GLY A 156 1.40 24.42 -19.42
C GLY A 156 0.24 25.32 -19.84
N ASP A 157 -0.90 24.77 -20.28
CA ASP A 157 -2.25 25.29 -20.10
C ASP A 157 -3.25 24.25 -20.62
N ALA A 158 -4.49 24.28 -20.13
CA ALA A 158 -5.55 23.40 -20.62
C ALA A 158 -6.09 23.80 -22.02
N ASN A 159 -5.27 24.46 -22.86
CA ASN A 159 -5.66 24.97 -24.18
C ASN A 159 -4.84 24.38 -25.35
N GLY A 160 -3.88 23.48 -25.10
CA GLY A 160 -3.14 22.83 -26.18
C GLY A 160 -4.01 21.84 -26.97
N ASP A 161 -4.11 22.03 -28.29
CA ASP A 161 -4.83 21.13 -29.20
C ASP A 161 -4.27 19.70 -29.12
N ILE A 162 -5.10 18.76 -28.69
CA ILE A 162 -4.79 17.33 -28.62
C ILE A 162 -4.98 16.73 -30.02
N SER A 163 -3.95 16.09 -30.58
CA SER A 163 -4.00 15.34 -31.85
C SER A 163 -3.68 13.86 -31.60
N GLU A 164 -4.03 12.97 -32.54
CA GLU A 164 -3.69 11.53 -32.45
C GLU A 164 -2.18 11.28 -32.23
N TRP A 165 -1.33 12.22 -32.65
CA TRP A 165 0.14 12.16 -32.57
C TRP A 165 0.73 12.87 -31.33
N THR A 166 -0.09 13.53 -30.51
CA THR A 166 0.31 14.17 -29.23
C THR A 166 -0.38 13.51 -28.02
N SER A 167 -0.94 12.31 -28.24
CA SER A 167 -1.74 11.54 -27.27
C SER A 167 -0.92 10.87 -26.16
N TRP A 168 0.42 10.81 -26.29
CA TRP A 168 1.33 10.34 -25.26
C TRP A 168 1.99 11.54 -24.57
N SER A 169 1.22 12.26 -23.77
CA SER A 169 1.68 13.48 -23.07
C SER A 169 2.47 13.20 -21.79
N HIS A 170 2.90 11.94 -21.58
CA HIS A 170 3.69 11.56 -20.42
C HIS A 170 4.53 10.29 -20.64
N SER A 171 5.69 10.26 -19.97
CA SER A 171 6.53 9.06 -19.88
C SER A 171 5.92 8.05 -18.91
N GLU A 172 5.96 6.79 -19.33
CA GLU A 172 5.53 5.66 -18.53
C GLU A 172 6.68 4.99 -17.77
N ILE A 173 7.89 5.49 -17.93
CA ILE A 173 9.12 4.85 -17.45
C ILE A 173 9.40 5.21 -15.98
N TYR A 174 9.78 4.23 -15.17
CA TYR A 174 10.33 4.46 -13.84
C TYR A 174 11.82 4.79 -13.89
N ARG A 175 12.25 5.67 -12.98
CA ARG A 175 13.66 6.01 -12.76
C ARG A 175 14.12 5.37 -11.47
N GLN A 176 15.39 5.03 -11.41
CA GLN A 176 15.95 4.38 -10.23
C GLN A 176 16.43 5.43 -9.23
N VAL A 177 15.90 5.42 -8.01
CA VAL A 177 16.33 6.33 -6.93
C VAL A 177 16.51 5.56 -5.62
N ASP A 178 17.19 6.16 -4.65
CA ASP A 178 17.14 5.71 -3.26
C ASP A 178 16.11 6.52 -2.49
N PHE A 179 15.32 5.86 -1.65
CA PHE A 179 14.35 6.48 -0.75
C PHE A 179 14.83 6.34 0.69
N GLU A 180 14.82 7.45 1.42
CA GLU A 180 15.17 7.48 2.84
C GLU A 180 14.05 8.15 3.64
N TYR A 181 13.59 7.47 4.68
CA TYR A 181 12.70 8.03 5.68
C TYR A 181 13.50 8.54 6.87
N LEU A 182 13.32 9.81 7.21
CA LEU A 182 14.15 10.52 8.19
C LEU A 182 13.36 10.86 9.46
N ASP A 183 14.09 10.94 10.57
CA ASP A 183 13.58 11.51 11.81
C ASP A 183 13.54 13.05 11.77
N ALA A 184 13.12 13.67 12.87
CA ALA A 184 13.06 15.13 12.98
C ALA A 184 14.42 15.82 12.87
N ASP A 185 15.52 15.13 13.22
CA ASP A 185 16.89 15.64 13.21
C ASP A 185 17.61 15.39 11.87
N GLY A 186 16.99 14.60 10.97
CA GLY A 186 17.53 14.24 9.66
C GLY A 186 18.33 12.94 9.64
N THR A 187 18.28 12.15 10.72
CA THR A 187 18.85 10.80 10.77
C THR A 187 17.99 9.85 9.94
N VAL A 188 18.63 8.97 9.18
CA VAL A 188 17.93 7.93 8.42
C VAL A 188 17.37 6.89 9.40
N ILE A 189 16.05 6.76 9.40
CA ILE A 189 15.33 5.70 10.11
C ILE A 189 15.33 4.45 9.24
N GLU A 190 15.02 4.61 7.96
CA GLU A 190 14.89 3.51 7.00
C GLU A 190 15.36 3.95 5.61
N LYS A 191 15.97 3.02 4.87
CA LYS A 191 16.52 3.25 3.53
C LYS A 191 16.12 2.12 2.59
N PHE A 192 15.62 2.48 1.43
CA PHE A 192 15.32 1.59 0.32
C PHE A 192 16.15 2.02 -0.89
N GLU A 193 17.01 1.13 -1.36
CA GLU A 193 17.87 1.42 -2.51
C GLU A 193 17.21 0.97 -3.80
N LYS A 194 17.39 1.76 -4.87
CA LYS A 194 16.87 1.42 -6.20
C LYS A 194 15.36 1.20 -6.27
N VAL A 195 14.58 2.11 -5.68
CA VAL A 195 13.13 2.11 -5.80
C VAL A 195 12.70 2.81 -7.10
N GLY A 196 11.52 2.46 -7.60
CA GLY A 196 10.93 3.09 -8.78
C GLY A 196 10.44 4.50 -8.47
N PHE A 197 10.92 5.49 -9.21
CA PHE A 197 10.50 6.88 -9.15
C PHE A 197 9.85 7.31 -10.44
N LYS A 198 8.69 7.96 -10.34
CA LYS A 198 7.99 8.45 -11.53
C LYS A 198 7.25 9.73 -11.26
N MET A 199 7.41 10.71 -12.14
CA MET A 199 6.59 11.93 -12.09
C MET A 199 5.11 11.56 -12.31
N LYS A 200 4.22 12.14 -11.49
CA LYS A 200 2.78 11.89 -11.49
C LYS A 200 2.01 13.16 -11.84
N GLY A 201 0.75 12.97 -12.25
CA GLY A 201 -0.18 14.03 -12.56
C GLY A 201 -0.59 14.06 -14.02
N ASN A 202 -1.47 14.99 -14.37
CA ASN A 202 -1.76 15.33 -15.77
C ASN A 202 -1.42 16.81 -15.98
N THR A 203 -2.33 17.70 -15.57
CA THR A 203 -2.12 19.17 -15.58
C THR A 203 -1.16 19.68 -14.51
N SER A 204 -0.81 18.83 -13.53
CA SER A 204 0.15 19.13 -12.47
C SER A 204 1.58 18.73 -12.82
N ARG A 205 1.82 18.03 -13.94
CA ARG A 205 3.17 17.74 -14.43
C ARG A 205 3.86 19.03 -14.84
N GLN A 206 5.17 19.10 -14.58
CA GLN A 206 5.96 20.30 -14.85
C GLN A 206 7.34 19.92 -15.34
N TRP A 207 7.97 20.84 -16.06
CA TRP A 207 9.40 20.76 -16.30
C TRP A 207 10.15 20.61 -14.95
N PRO A 208 11.01 19.59 -14.77
CA PRO A 208 11.72 19.30 -13.53
C PRO A 208 12.71 20.37 -13.11
N GLU A 209 13.12 21.26 -14.01
CA GLU A 209 14.11 22.29 -13.71
C GLU A 209 13.43 23.67 -13.57
N TYR A 210 13.97 24.49 -12.69
CA TYR A 210 13.66 25.92 -12.64
C TYR A 210 14.94 26.68 -12.95
N TRP A 211 14.97 27.33 -14.11
CA TRP A 211 16.08 28.15 -14.58
C TRP A 211 15.96 29.57 -14.03
N TYR A 212 17.06 30.10 -13.50
CA TYR A 212 17.14 31.46 -12.96
C TYR A 212 18.52 32.07 -13.17
N GLU A 213 18.58 33.39 -13.20
CA GLU A 213 19.81 34.15 -13.36
C GLU A 213 20.43 34.42 -11.97
N GLU A 214 21.69 34.04 -11.76
CA GLU A 214 22.46 34.35 -10.54
C GLU A 214 23.21 35.71 -10.64
N GLY A 215 23.06 36.43 -11.76
CA GLY A 215 23.71 37.71 -12.07
C GLY A 215 24.80 37.58 -13.15
N ASP A 216 25.19 38.69 -13.78
CA ASP A 216 26.21 38.76 -14.83
C ASP A 216 25.95 37.83 -16.04
N ASP A 217 24.69 37.71 -16.50
CA ASP A 217 24.26 36.79 -17.57
C ASP A 217 24.55 35.30 -17.26
N ASN A 218 24.82 34.95 -15.99
CA ASN A 218 25.04 33.57 -15.57
C ASN A 218 23.70 32.90 -15.22
N TRP A 219 23.26 32.00 -16.09
CA TRP A 219 22.07 31.20 -15.91
C TRP A 219 22.39 29.87 -15.23
N THR A 220 21.61 29.53 -14.22
CA THR A 220 21.70 28.24 -13.54
C THR A 220 20.31 27.64 -13.38
N ALA A 221 20.25 26.38 -12.95
CA ALA A 221 19.01 25.69 -12.67
C ALA A 221 19.00 25.08 -11.27
N LYS A 222 17.81 24.67 -10.83
CA LYS A 222 17.61 23.82 -9.67
C LYS A 222 16.39 22.94 -9.88
N PRO A 223 16.25 21.80 -9.18
CA PRO A 223 15.03 21.04 -9.17
C PRO A 223 13.80 21.91 -8.82
N LYS A 224 12.76 21.80 -9.64
CA LYS A 224 11.45 22.40 -9.45
C LYS A 224 10.54 21.37 -8.77
N ARG A 225 9.56 21.84 -8.01
CA ARG A 225 8.56 20.96 -7.40
C ARG A 225 7.60 20.41 -8.46
N PHE A 226 7.37 19.11 -8.40
CA PHE A 226 6.38 18.37 -9.18
C PHE A 226 5.90 17.18 -8.36
N SER A 227 4.71 16.65 -8.65
CA SER A 227 4.20 15.45 -8.01
C SER A 227 4.92 14.21 -8.53
N PHE A 228 5.19 13.24 -7.66
CA PHE A 228 5.84 11.99 -8.04
C PHE A 228 5.28 10.81 -7.24
N GLY A 229 5.56 9.60 -7.70
CA GLY A 229 5.29 8.37 -6.97
C GLY A 229 6.58 7.59 -6.74
N ILE A 230 6.60 6.86 -5.63
CA ILE A 230 7.61 5.86 -5.29
C ILE A 230 6.94 4.49 -5.33
N LYS A 231 7.58 3.52 -5.98
CA LYS A 231 7.22 2.11 -5.92
C LYS A 231 8.42 1.35 -5.35
N PHE A 232 8.21 0.65 -4.24
CA PHE A 232 9.29 0.00 -3.51
C PHE A 232 9.74 -1.28 -4.24
N ASP A 233 8.81 -2.04 -4.79
CA ASP A 233 9.01 -3.32 -5.48
C ASP A 233 9.17 -3.20 -7.02
N GLU A 234 9.68 -2.08 -7.55
CA GLU A 234 9.79 -1.91 -9.00
C GLU A 234 10.81 -2.87 -9.64
N GLU A 235 10.39 -3.49 -10.75
CA GLU A 235 11.25 -4.29 -11.62
C GLU A 235 11.71 -3.40 -12.77
N PHE A 236 13.02 -3.19 -12.91
CA PHE A 236 13.57 -2.40 -14.00
C PHE A 236 13.94 -3.33 -15.15
N ASP A 237 13.13 -3.33 -16.21
CA ASP A 237 13.39 -4.08 -17.43
C ASP A 237 14.24 -3.28 -18.44
N GLU A 238 14.67 -3.93 -19.52
CA GLU A 238 15.49 -3.30 -20.57
C GLU A 238 14.77 -2.13 -21.27
N ASP A 239 13.42 -2.06 -21.21
CA ASP A 239 12.60 -1.06 -21.89
C ASP A 239 12.40 0.23 -21.06
N GLU A 240 12.91 0.29 -19.82
CA GLU A 240 12.91 1.50 -18.97
C GLU A 240 14.11 2.44 -19.21
N GLY A 241 14.96 2.11 -20.20
CA GLY A 241 16.02 2.98 -20.70
C GLY A 241 15.51 4.28 -21.32
N VAL A 242 16.23 5.39 -21.09
CA VAL A 242 16.08 6.57 -21.97
C VAL A 242 17.10 6.42 -23.07
N TYR A 243 16.65 6.11 -24.28
CA TYR A 243 17.56 6.05 -25.43
C TYR A 243 18.42 7.33 -25.52
N ALA A 244 19.74 7.24 -25.64
CA ALA A 244 20.54 8.45 -25.83
C ALA A 244 20.28 9.09 -27.21
N CYS A 245 20.69 10.35 -27.40
CA CYS A 245 21.05 10.77 -28.75
C CYS A 245 22.33 10.05 -29.17
N ILE A 246 22.49 9.83 -30.47
CA ILE A 246 23.70 9.22 -31.03
C ILE A 246 24.57 10.29 -31.69
N ASP A 247 25.88 10.15 -31.61
CA ASP A 247 26.81 10.97 -32.39
C ASP A 247 26.92 10.48 -33.84
N ALA A 248 27.81 11.10 -34.62
CA ALA A 248 28.07 10.72 -36.00
C ALA A 248 28.66 9.31 -36.18
N THR A 249 29.11 8.66 -35.10
CA THR A 249 29.63 7.28 -35.09
C THR A 249 28.55 6.25 -34.79
N GLY A 250 27.37 6.69 -34.32
CA GLY A 250 26.26 5.83 -33.95
C GLY A 250 26.23 5.46 -32.46
N GLU A 251 27.11 6.04 -31.65
CA GLU A 251 27.22 5.76 -30.22
C GLU A 251 26.45 6.78 -29.37
N PRO A 252 25.87 6.37 -28.21
CA PRO A 252 25.28 7.27 -27.23
C PRO A 252 26.18 8.46 -26.85
N ALA A 253 25.69 9.69 -27.05
CA ALA A 253 26.49 10.90 -26.85
C ALA A 253 25.67 12.13 -26.44
N ALA A 254 26.36 13.09 -25.82
CA ALA A 254 25.83 14.39 -25.44
C ALA A 254 25.71 15.29 -26.67
N VAL A 255 24.62 15.13 -27.42
CA VAL A 255 24.36 15.93 -28.63
C VAL A 255 23.75 17.28 -28.25
N ASP A 256 24.36 18.35 -28.76
CA ASP A 256 23.89 19.72 -28.53
C ASP A 256 22.58 20.01 -29.29
N GLY A 257 21.70 20.80 -28.67
CA GLY A 257 20.39 21.16 -29.20
C GLY A 257 19.28 20.13 -28.97
N ALA A 258 18.05 20.50 -29.34
CA ALA A 258 16.87 19.67 -29.17
C ALA A 258 16.98 18.35 -29.96
N PRO A 259 16.54 17.20 -29.42
CA PRO A 259 15.86 17.03 -28.13
C PRO A 259 16.79 16.67 -26.95
N CYS A 260 18.11 16.59 -27.14
CA CYS A 260 19.02 16.04 -26.13
C CYS A 260 19.71 17.07 -25.25
N TYR A 261 19.92 18.30 -25.74
CA TYR A 261 20.48 19.42 -24.97
C TYR A 261 21.73 19.03 -24.17
N SER A 262 22.64 18.31 -24.82
CA SER A 262 23.89 17.78 -24.22
C SER A 262 23.69 16.80 -23.05
N ARG A 263 22.54 16.11 -22.99
CA ARG A 263 22.27 15.02 -22.02
C ARG A 263 22.43 13.65 -22.68
N VAL A 264 22.96 12.70 -21.94
CA VAL A 264 23.17 11.31 -22.39
C VAL A 264 22.16 10.41 -21.71
N GLY A 265 21.39 9.69 -22.52
CA GLY A 265 20.54 8.59 -22.06
C GLY A 265 21.36 7.34 -21.77
N ILE A 266 20.79 6.36 -21.08
CA ILE A 266 21.35 5.01 -21.02
C ILE A 266 20.19 4.02 -21.07
N ASP A 267 20.47 2.85 -21.62
CA ASP A 267 19.66 1.66 -21.36
C ASP A 267 20.12 1.10 -20.00
N HIS A 268 19.18 0.96 -19.07
CA HIS A 268 19.51 0.39 -17.78
C HIS A 268 19.89 -1.08 -17.97
N ALA A 269 20.91 -1.55 -17.25
CA ALA A 269 21.12 -2.98 -17.14
C ALA A 269 19.88 -3.58 -16.45
N GLU A 270 19.32 -4.65 -17.01
CA GLU A 270 18.19 -5.36 -16.41
C GLU A 270 18.47 -5.62 -14.92
N VAL A 271 17.56 -5.18 -14.05
CA VAL A 271 17.58 -5.50 -12.62
C VAL A 271 16.42 -6.48 -12.38
N PRO A 272 16.63 -7.79 -12.59
CA PRO A 272 15.55 -8.77 -12.70
C PRO A 272 14.92 -9.22 -11.36
N GLU A 273 15.23 -8.59 -10.22
CA GLU A 273 14.73 -9.05 -8.93
C GLU A 273 13.68 -8.11 -8.35
N ASN A 274 12.42 -8.53 -8.46
CA ASN A 274 11.35 -8.10 -7.57
C ASN A 274 11.56 -8.72 -6.20
N ASP A 275 12.04 -7.92 -5.25
CA ASP A 275 12.21 -8.35 -3.86
C ASP A 275 10.92 -8.24 -3.04
N LYS A 276 9.81 -7.78 -3.65
CA LYS A 276 8.50 -7.54 -3.03
C LYS A 276 8.62 -6.76 -1.74
N ARG A 277 9.59 -5.85 -1.66
CA ARG A 277 9.80 -5.05 -0.47
C ARG A 277 8.73 -3.99 -0.35
N GLU A 278 8.32 -3.79 0.88
CA GLU A 278 7.27 -2.86 1.27
C GLU A 278 7.85 -1.89 2.29
N PHE A 279 7.30 -0.69 2.35
CA PHE A 279 7.65 0.29 3.37
C PHE A 279 6.49 0.40 4.36
N MET A 280 6.61 -0.26 5.52
CA MET A 280 5.53 -0.33 6.52
C MET A 280 4.21 -0.82 5.87
N ASP A 281 4.25 -1.95 5.16
CA ASP A 281 3.13 -2.58 4.45
C ASP A 281 2.49 -1.76 3.32
N VAL A 282 3.24 -0.79 2.75
CA VAL A 282 2.85 -0.16 1.48
C VAL A 282 3.83 -0.47 0.35
N ASP A 283 3.28 -0.89 -0.79
CA ASP A 283 4.03 -1.10 -2.04
C ASP A 283 4.43 0.23 -2.69
N LYS A 284 3.56 1.24 -2.54
CA LYS A 284 3.63 2.50 -3.28
C LYS A 284 3.17 3.69 -2.46
N LEU A 285 3.82 4.82 -2.68
CA LEU A 285 3.43 6.12 -2.14
C LEU A 285 3.36 7.16 -3.25
N SER A 286 2.36 8.03 -3.20
CA SER A 286 2.32 9.24 -4.05
C SER A 286 2.60 10.49 -3.25
N PHE A 287 3.49 11.33 -3.76
CA PHE A 287 3.82 12.63 -3.22
C PHE A 287 3.21 13.70 -4.12
N ARG A 288 2.15 14.35 -3.66
CA ARG A 288 1.43 15.38 -4.41
C ARG A 288 1.91 16.77 -4.07
N PHE A 289 2.42 17.46 -5.09
CA PHE A 289 2.67 18.89 -5.05
C PHE A 289 1.38 19.61 -5.44
N ASN A 290 0.54 19.91 -4.45
CA ASN A 290 -0.75 20.58 -4.66
C ASN A 290 -0.59 22.08 -4.98
N ARG A 291 0.02 22.38 -6.13
CA ARG A 291 0.30 23.74 -6.62
C ARG A 291 -0.93 24.65 -6.55
N ASP A 292 -2.08 24.12 -6.95
CA ASP A 292 -3.31 24.88 -7.13
C ASP A 292 -4.16 24.97 -5.84
N ASP A 293 -3.73 24.29 -4.77
CA ASP A 293 -4.33 24.40 -3.43
C ASP A 293 -3.43 25.26 -2.51
N PRO A 294 -3.74 26.56 -2.33
CA PRO A 294 -2.92 27.43 -1.49
C PRO A 294 -2.88 27.03 -0.02
N SER A 295 -3.82 26.19 0.46
CA SER A 295 -3.78 25.72 1.85
C SER A 295 -2.98 24.43 2.01
N TYR A 296 -2.79 23.64 0.94
CA TYR A 296 -2.26 22.27 1.02
C TYR A 296 -3.07 21.33 1.93
N GLN A 297 -4.33 21.68 2.23
CA GLN A 297 -5.17 20.97 3.20
C GLN A 297 -6.44 20.37 2.56
N ARG A 298 -6.87 20.82 1.38
CA ARG A 298 -8.21 20.48 0.88
C ARG A 298 -8.39 18.98 0.63
N GLU A 299 -7.40 18.36 -0.01
CA GLU A 299 -7.42 16.93 -0.28
C GLU A 299 -7.32 16.10 1.01
N LEU A 300 -6.38 16.43 1.90
CA LEU A 300 -6.25 15.75 3.20
C LEU A 300 -7.55 15.83 4.00
N LEU A 301 -8.12 17.03 4.14
CA LEU A 301 -9.36 17.22 4.88
C LEU A 301 -10.54 16.47 4.25
N ALA A 302 -10.63 16.45 2.92
CA ALA A 302 -11.69 15.72 2.23
C ALA A 302 -11.57 14.21 2.49
N HIS A 303 -10.37 13.66 2.38
CA HIS A 303 -10.12 12.24 2.62
C HIS A 303 -10.34 11.86 4.09
N ASP A 304 -9.91 12.71 5.03
CA ASP A 304 -10.13 12.52 6.46
C ASP A 304 -11.63 12.49 6.80
N ILE A 305 -12.41 13.45 6.28
CA ILE A 305 -13.87 13.47 6.46
C ILE A 305 -14.49 12.19 5.91
N LEU A 306 -14.13 11.77 4.69
CA LEU A 306 -14.67 10.55 4.07
C LEU A 306 -14.38 9.32 4.95
N ASN A 307 -13.14 9.17 5.39
CA ASN A 307 -12.75 8.05 6.27
C ASN A 307 -13.48 8.10 7.61
N SER A 308 -13.66 9.28 8.22
CA SER A 308 -14.34 9.45 9.51
C SER A 308 -15.82 9.04 9.50
N ILE A 309 -16.44 8.98 8.31
CA ILE A 309 -17.83 8.56 8.12
C ILE A 309 -17.95 7.19 7.44
N GLY A 310 -16.85 6.44 7.37
CA GLY A 310 -16.83 5.08 6.83
C GLY A 310 -16.76 4.98 5.30
N ILE A 311 -16.52 6.07 4.58
CA ILE A 311 -16.30 6.02 3.13
C ILE A 311 -14.81 5.77 2.86
N PRO A 312 -14.44 4.65 2.24
CA PRO A 312 -13.04 4.35 1.94
C PRO A 312 -12.44 5.41 1.01
N ALA A 313 -11.39 6.09 1.48
CA ALA A 313 -10.58 7.02 0.69
C ALA A 313 -9.13 6.89 1.15
N SER A 314 -8.15 7.07 0.26
CA SER A 314 -6.72 7.03 0.61
C SER A 314 -6.42 7.86 1.86
N ARG A 315 -5.59 7.35 2.77
CA ARG A 315 -5.00 8.16 3.83
C ARG A 315 -4.03 9.19 3.24
N VAL A 316 -3.96 10.36 3.87
CA VAL A 316 -3.11 11.47 3.44
C VAL A 316 -2.43 12.10 4.65
N ALA A 317 -1.12 12.29 4.57
CA ALA A 317 -0.34 13.04 5.56
C ALA A 317 0.61 14.04 4.86
N HIS A 318 1.26 14.91 5.64
CA HIS A 318 2.24 15.85 5.10
C HIS A 318 3.66 15.32 5.23
N ALA A 319 4.43 15.50 4.16
CA ALA A 319 5.85 15.18 4.15
C ALA A 319 6.67 16.38 3.65
N ASN A 320 7.78 16.68 4.32
CA ASN A 320 8.84 17.48 3.76
C ASN A 320 9.75 16.59 2.91
N VAL A 321 9.95 16.97 1.64
CA VAL A 321 10.76 16.21 0.69
C VAL A 321 12.05 16.96 0.40
N GLU A 322 13.16 16.24 0.41
CA GLU A 322 14.47 16.70 -0.05
C GLU A 322 14.98 15.84 -1.19
N PHE A 323 15.53 16.46 -2.23
CA PHE A 323 16.24 15.76 -3.29
C PHE A 323 17.73 15.86 -3.06
N HIS A 324 18.41 14.73 -3.03
CA HIS A 324 19.86 14.66 -2.89
C HIS A 324 20.49 14.13 -4.17
N ILE A 325 21.16 15.01 -4.90
CA ILE A 325 21.82 14.68 -6.14
C ILE A 325 23.29 14.42 -5.84
N SER A 326 23.73 13.18 -6.08
CA SER A 326 25.11 12.72 -5.90
C SER A 326 25.84 12.60 -7.24
N GLY A 327 27.13 12.25 -7.20
CA GLY A 327 27.98 12.11 -8.39
C GLY A 327 29.24 12.95 -8.31
N ASP A 328 30.04 12.90 -9.36
CA ASP A 328 31.31 13.63 -9.46
C ASP A 328 31.16 14.95 -10.24
N GLY A 329 31.98 15.93 -9.88
CA GLY A 329 32.08 17.20 -10.61
C GLY A 329 31.06 18.25 -10.18
N ASN A 330 30.53 18.99 -11.16
CA ASN A 330 29.65 20.14 -10.93
C ASN A 330 28.28 19.90 -11.55
N PHE A 331 27.24 20.31 -10.82
CA PHE A 331 25.86 20.29 -11.27
C PHE A 331 25.27 21.67 -11.06
N TYR A 332 24.73 22.29 -12.12
CA TYR A 332 24.25 23.68 -12.10
C TYR A 332 25.23 24.69 -11.46
N GLY A 333 26.52 24.55 -11.80
CA GLY A 333 27.58 25.47 -11.38
C GLY A 333 28.09 25.28 -9.94
N LYS A 334 27.61 24.26 -9.21
CA LYS A 334 28.05 23.94 -7.84
C LYS A 334 28.57 22.52 -7.74
N SER A 335 29.53 22.29 -6.85
CA SER A 335 30.11 20.96 -6.63
C SER A 335 29.06 19.99 -6.08
N LEU A 336 29.07 18.76 -6.58
CA LEU A 336 28.30 17.66 -6.00
C LEU A 336 28.95 17.15 -4.70
N PRO A 337 28.17 16.52 -3.80
CA PRO A 337 26.72 16.33 -3.86
C PRO A 337 25.94 17.59 -3.48
N GLN A 338 24.69 17.69 -3.92
CA GLN A 338 23.80 18.81 -3.63
C GLN A 338 22.44 18.35 -3.11
N THR A 339 21.96 18.99 -2.03
CA THR A 339 20.63 18.72 -1.48
C THR A 339 19.70 19.93 -1.72
N TYR A 340 18.51 19.65 -2.26
CA TYR A 340 17.49 20.62 -2.57
C TYR A 340 16.24 20.36 -1.72
N ASN A 341 15.84 21.34 -0.93
CA ASN A 341 14.58 21.26 -0.18
C ASN A 341 13.40 21.50 -1.13
N MET A 342 12.68 20.42 -1.44
CA MET A 342 11.51 20.42 -2.31
C MET A 342 10.25 20.83 -1.54
N GLY A 343 10.32 21.06 -0.23
CA GLY A 343 9.25 21.56 0.61
C GLY A 343 8.18 20.53 0.95
N VAL A 344 6.97 21.03 1.21
CA VAL A 344 5.86 20.21 1.70
C VAL A 344 5.08 19.60 0.55
N TYR A 345 4.84 18.30 0.69
CA TYR A 345 4.03 17.45 -0.17
C TYR A 345 2.93 16.80 0.66
N GLN A 346 1.84 16.40 -0.01
CA GLN A 346 0.93 15.42 0.56
C GLN A 346 1.41 14.02 0.18
N MET A 347 1.73 13.20 1.18
CA MET A 347 2.01 11.79 1.03
C MET A 347 0.69 11.03 1.08
N VAL A 348 0.36 10.36 -0.02
CA VAL A 348 -0.95 9.76 -0.28
C VAL A 348 -0.80 8.26 -0.47
N GLU A 349 -1.54 7.52 0.33
CA GLU A 349 -1.74 6.06 0.22
C GLU A 349 -2.25 5.71 -1.19
N GLN A 350 -1.63 4.71 -1.83
CA GLN A 350 -2.16 4.19 -3.09
C GLN A 350 -3.39 3.31 -2.85
N ILE A 351 -4.30 3.32 -3.82
CA ILE A 351 -5.44 2.41 -3.84
C ILE A 351 -5.01 1.23 -4.72
N ASP A 352 -4.37 0.26 -4.10
CA ASP A 352 -3.86 -0.97 -4.71
C ASP A 352 -4.27 -2.20 -3.86
N LYS A 353 -3.55 -3.31 -3.96
CA LYS A 353 -3.92 -4.54 -3.23
C LYS A 353 -3.74 -4.38 -1.72
N PRO A 354 -2.62 -3.83 -1.19
CA PRO A 354 -2.50 -3.55 0.25
C PRO A 354 -3.60 -2.66 0.84
N PHE A 355 -4.23 -1.81 0.02
CA PHE A 355 -5.35 -0.97 0.46
C PHE A 355 -6.66 -1.76 0.69
N LEU A 356 -6.86 -2.86 -0.06
CA LEU A 356 -8.08 -3.68 -0.06
C LEU A 356 -7.98 -4.80 0.97
#